data_AF-A0A6J2A278-F1
#
_entry.id   AF-A0A6J2A278-F1
#
_cell.length_a   1.000
_cell.length_b   1.000
_cell.length_c   1.000
_cell.angle_alpha   90.00
_cell.angle_beta   90.00
_cell.angle_gamma   90.00
#
_symmetry.space_group_name_H-M   'P 1'
#
loop_
_entity.id
_entity.type
_entity.pdbx_description
1 polymer ?
#
loop_
_entity_poly.entity_id
_entity_poly.type
_entity_poly.pdbx_seq_one_letter_code
_entity_poly.pdbx_strand_id
1 'polypeptide(L)'
;MPSLQRNLIRKLPPDGFKKYHHLQKLCLQNNNIRSISIYAFRGLYSLTKLYLSHNRITFLKPGVFEDLHRLEWLIIEDNHLSRISPLTFYGLNSLILLALMNNVLTHLPDKPLCQHMPRLHWLDFEGNHIHNLRNLTFISCSNLTVLVMRKNKINHLSENTFAPLQKLDELDLGSNKIENLPPQVFKDLKELSQLNLSYNPIQKIQANQFDYLVKLKSLSLEGIEISNIQQRMFRPLMNLSHIYFKKFQYCGYAPHVRSCKPNTDGISSLENLLASIIQRVFVWVVSAVTCFGNVFVICMRPYIRSENRLHAMSIISLCCADCLMGIYLFVIGAFDLKFRGEYNKHAQLWMESIHCQIVGSLAILSTEVSVLLLTFLTLEKYICIVYPFRCLRPKKCRTITVLILIWMTGFIVAFIPLTNKEFFKNYYGTNGVCFPLHSEDTESTGAQIYSVAIFLGINLAAFIIIVFSYGSMFYSIHQSAITATEIRNQVKKEMILAKRFFFIVFTDALCWIPIFVLKFLSLLQVEIPGTITSWVVIFILPINSALNPILYTLTTRPFKEMIHQFWYNYRKRRSIDSKGSQKTYAPSFIWVEMWPLQEMPPELIKPALFTDPCELSLISQSTRLNSYS
;
A
#
# COMPACT_ATOMS: atom_id res chain seq x y z
N MET A 1 -36.70 -25.27 -34.68
CA MET A 1 -36.31 -23.93 -34.17
C MET A 1 -35.56 -23.18 -35.25
N PRO A 2 -36.06 -22.04 -35.76
CA PRO A 2 -35.29 -21.16 -36.62
C PRO A 2 -34.34 -20.32 -35.76
N SER A 3 -33.06 -20.70 -35.77
CA SER A 3 -31.97 -19.84 -35.29
C SER A 3 -31.38 -19.11 -36.47
N LEU A 4 -31.56 -17.78 -36.52
CA LEU A 4 -31.01 -16.90 -37.55
C LEU A 4 -29.80 -16.10 -37.01
N GLN A 5 -29.19 -16.60 -35.94
CA GLN A 5 -28.02 -16.00 -35.31
C GLN A 5 -26.78 -16.08 -36.21
N ARG A 6 -25.82 -15.17 -36.01
CA ARG A 6 -24.50 -15.19 -36.69
C ARG A 6 -24.61 -15.14 -38.22
N ASN A 7 -25.58 -14.38 -38.73
CA ASN A 7 -25.70 -14.09 -40.15
C ASN A 7 -25.30 -12.62 -40.42
N LEU A 8 -25.45 -12.18 -41.68
CA LEU A 8 -25.16 -10.81 -42.09
C LEU A 8 -26.44 -9.98 -42.28
N ILE A 9 -27.52 -10.33 -41.56
CA ILE A 9 -28.83 -9.68 -41.71
C ILE A 9 -28.72 -8.21 -41.32
N ARG A 10 -29.11 -7.30 -42.23
CA ARG A 10 -29.04 -5.84 -42.00
C ARG A 10 -30.38 -5.20 -41.67
N LYS A 11 -31.49 -5.78 -42.13
CA LYS A 11 -32.84 -5.26 -41.98
C LYS A 11 -33.84 -6.39 -41.80
N LEU A 12 -34.86 -6.20 -40.97
CA LEU A 12 -36.01 -7.10 -40.88
C LEU A 12 -37.20 -6.48 -41.64
N PRO A 13 -37.60 -7.05 -42.79
CA PRO A 13 -38.71 -6.56 -43.60
C PRO A 13 -40.06 -6.81 -42.91
N PRO A 14 -41.14 -6.11 -43.31
CA PRO A 14 -42.49 -6.42 -42.84
C PRO A 14 -42.89 -7.85 -43.20
N ASP A 15 -43.70 -8.48 -42.34
CA ASP A 15 -44.32 -9.80 -42.55
C ASP A 15 -43.34 -10.97 -42.80
N GLY A 16 -42.04 -10.78 -42.56
CA GLY A 16 -41.00 -11.77 -42.84
C GLY A 16 -41.18 -13.09 -42.09
N PHE A 17 -41.88 -13.07 -40.95
CA PHE A 17 -42.18 -14.25 -40.13
C PHE A 17 -43.66 -14.62 -40.09
N LYS A 18 -44.51 -14.00 -40.93
CA LYS A 18 -45.97 -14.10 -40.84
C LYS A 18 -46.52 -15.53 -40.85
N LYS A 19 -45.86 -16.46 -41.56
CA LYS A 19 -46.31 -17.86 -41.65
C LYS A 19 -46.01 -18.70 -40.40
N TYR A 20 -45.19 -18.22 -39.48
CA TYR A 20 -44.67 -19.02 -38.36
C TYR A 20 -45.47 -18.81 -37.05
N HIS A 21 -46.79 -18.96 -37.11
CA HIS A 21 -47.69 -18.69 -35.97
C HIS A 21 -47.42 -19.50 -34.70
N HIS A 22 -46.84 -20.70 -34.86
CA HIS A 22 -46.51 -21.61 -33.75
C HIS A 22 -45.08 -21.45 -33.22
N LEU A 23 -44.32 -20.50 -33.75
CA LEU A 23 -42.93 -20.30 -33.35
C LEU A 23 -42.85 -19.81 -31.90
N GLN A 24 -42.10 -20.52 -31.06
CA GLN A 24 -41.92 -20.17 -29.65
C GLN A 24 -40.64 -19.39 -29.36
N LYS A 25 -39.55 -19.65 -30.11
CA LYS A 25 -38.24 -19.03 -29.87
C LYS A 25 -37.64 -18.53 -31.17
N LEU A 26 -37.24 -17.26 -31.19
CA LEU A 26 -36.57 -16.62 -32.33
C LEU A 26 -35.25 -16.01 -31.88
N CYS A 27 -34.15 -16.49 -32.47
CA CYS A 27 -32.80 -16.01 -32.21
C CYS A 27 -32.27 -15.23 -33.42
N LEU A 28 -32.03 -13.93 -33.25
CA LEU A 28 -31.50 -13.00 -34.26
C LEU A 28 -30.18 -12.34 -33.81
N GLN A 29 -29.57 -12.87 -32.76
CA GLN A 29 -28.34 -12.36 -32.17
C GLN A 29 -27.12 -12.45 -33.10
N ASN A 30 -26.12 -11.59 -32.88
CA ASN A 30 -24.89 -11.55 -33.67
C ASN A 30 -25.15 -11.34 -35.18
N ASN A 31 -25.92 -10.32 -35.53
CA ASN A 31 -26.16 -9.91 -36.90
C ASN A 31 -25.74 -8.44 -37.09
N ASN A 32 -26.11 -7.83 -38.22
CA ASN A 32 -25.88 -6.42 -38.49
C ASN A 32 -27.20 -5.62 -38.56
N ILE A 33 -28.23 -6.05 -37.82
CA ILE A 33 -29.57 -5.48 -37.93
C ILE A 33 -29.54 -4.03 -37.46
N ARG A 34 -29.84 -3.10 -38.37
CA ARG A 34 -29.94 -1.66 -38.07
C ARG A 34 -31.38 -1.18 -37.96
N SER A 35 -32.28 -1.79 -38.71
CA SER A 35 -33.66 -1.36 -38.85
C SER A 35 -34.61 -2.54 -38.82
N ILE A 36 -35.66 -2.41 -38.00
CA ILE A 36 -36.74 -3.38 -37.85
C ILE A 36 -38.02 -2.68 -38.31
N SER A 37 -38.72 -3.27 -39.28
CA SER A 37 -40.04 -2.81 -39.69
C SER A 37 -41.05 -2.95 -38.54
N ILE A 38 -42.02 -2.06 -38.44
CA ILE A 38 -43.10 -2.13 -37.43
C ILE A 38 -43.89 -3.45 -37.54
N TYR A 39 -44.00 -4.02 -38.73
CA TYR A 39 -44.68 -5.30 -38.98
C TYR A 39 -43.72 -6.48 -39.10
N ALA A 40 -42.46 -6.35 -38.66
CA ALA A 40 -41.47 -7.41 -38.84
C ALA A 40 -41.85 -8.71 -38.11
N PHE A 41 -42.42 -8.59 -36.91
CA PHE A 41 -42.80 -9.73 -36.05
C PHE A 41 -44.28 -10.08 -36.12
N ARG A 42 -45.01 -9.53 -37.10
CA ARG A 42 -46.44 -9.76 -37.26
C ARG A 42 -46.74 -11.25 -37.45
N GLY A 43 -47.79 -11.74 -36.78
CA GLY A 43 -48.23 -13.14 -36.86
C GLY A 43 -47.55 -14.11 -35.88
N LEU A 44 -46.57 -13.67 -35.09
CA LEU A 44 -45.82 -14.51 -34.14
C LEU A 44 -46.55 -14.68 -32.78
N TYR A 45 -47.82 -15.09 -32.81
CA TYR A 45 -48.71 -15.14 -31.64
C TYR A 45 -48.26 -16.11 -30.53
N SER A 46 -47.45 -17.13 -30.87
CA SER A 46 -46.96 -18.13 -29.92
C SER A 46 -45.54 -17.88 -29.40
N LEU A 47 -44.92 -16.76 -29.77
CA LEU A 47 -43.53 -16.49 -29.43
C LEU A 47 -43.38 -16.19 -27.94
N THR A 48 -42.50 -16.92 -27.27
CA THR A 48 -42.19 -16.76 -25.84
C THR A 48 -40.81 -16.13 -25.61
N LYS A 49 -39.85 -16.34 -26.52
CA LYS A 49 -38.48 -15.80 -26.37
C LYS A 49 -37.98 -15.16 -27.66
N LEU A 50 -37.53 -13.90 -27.55
CA LEU A 50 -36.96 -13.13 -28.64
C LEU A 50 -35.58 -12.58 -28.25
N TYR A 51 -34.56 -12.95 -29.03
CA TYR A 51 -33.19 -12.49 -28.83
C TYR A 51 -32.71 -11.64 -29.99
N LEU A 52 -32.35 -10.39 -29.70
CA LEU A 52 -31.87 -9.38 -30.66
C LEU A 52 -30.48 -8.85 -30.28
N SER A 53 -29.78 -9.50 -29.33
CA SER A 53 -28.49 -9.03 -28.82
C SER A 53 -27.39 -8.94 -29.87
N HIS A 54 -26.39 -8.09 -29.65
CA HIS A 54 -25.21 -7.97 -30.54
C HIS A 54 -25.63 -7.65 -31.98
N ASN A 55 -26.36 -6.55 -32.14
CA ASN A 55 -26.79 -5.99 -33.41
C ASN A 55 -26.43 -4.49 -33.45
N ARG A 56 -27.02 -3.74 -34.38
CA ARG A 56 -26.78 -2.29 -34.52
C ARG A 56 -28.10 -1.51 -34.51
N ILE A 57 -29.08 -1.99 -33.75
CA ILE A 57 -30.42 -1.42 -33.71
C ILE A 57 -30.33 -0.06 -33.01
N THR A 58 -30.77 0.99 -33.68
CA THR A 58 -30.76 2.36 -33.14
C THR A 58 -32.10 2.83 -32.61
N PHE A 59 -33.20 2.25 -33.13
CA PHE A 59 -34.55 2.65 -32.78
C PHE A 59 -35.55 1.51 -32.99
N LEU A 60 -36.50 1.36 -32.05
CA LEU A 60 -37.64 0.46 -32.13
C LEU A 60 -38.92 1.29 -32.23
N LYS A 61 -39.68 1.09 -33.31
CA LYS A 61 -40.93 1.81 -33.56
C LYS A 61 -41.99 1.42 -32.51
N PRO A 62 -42.89 2.34 -32.10
CA PRO A 62 -44.09 2.01 -31.34
C PRO A 62 -44.86 0.85 -31.98
N GLY A 63 -45.34 -0.11 -31.20
CA GLY A 63 -46.12 -1.25 -31.69
C GLY A 63 -45.34 -2.33 -32.45
N VAL A 64 -44.00 -2.28 -32.53
CA VAL A 64 -43.20 -3.29 -33.25
C VAL A 64 -43.39 -4.72 -32.72
N PHE A 65 -43.87 -4.86 -31.47
CA PHE A 65 -44.13 -6.13 -30.81
C PHE A 65 -45.63 -6.42 -30.58
N GLU A 66 -46.52 -5.73 -31.28
CA GLU A 66 -47.98 -5.75 -31.04
C GLU A 66 -48.56 -7.18 -30.92
N ASP A 67 -48.25 -8.07 -31.87
CA ASP A 67 -48.80 -9.44 -31.90
C ASP A 67 -48.15 -10.41 -30.88
N LEU A 68 -47.10 -9.99 -30.17
CA LEU A 68 -46.27 -10.86 -29.31
C LEU A 68 -46.86 -11.05 -27.90
N HIS A 69 -48.14 -11.35 -27.81
CA HIS A 69 -48.90 -11.39 -26.55
C HIS A 69 -48.42 -12.46 -25.54
N ARG A 70 -47.76 -13.51 -26.02
CA ARG A 70 -47.19 -14.61 -25.21
C ARG A 70 -45.69 -14.46 -24.95
N LEU A 71 -45.08 -13.35 -25.36
CA LEU A 71 -43.65 -13.14 -25.17
C LEU A 71 -43.35 -12.98 -23.69
N GLU A 72 -42.43 -13.80 -23.19
CA GLU A 72 -41.98 -13.79 -21.80
C GLU A 72 -40.61 -13.09 -21.70
N TRP A 73 -39.70 -13.37 -22.63
CA TRP A 73 -38.32 -12.87 -22.60
C TRP A 73 -38.00 -12.06 -23.85
N LEU A 74 -37.61 -10.80 -23.64
CA LEU A 74 -37.14 -9.90 -24.68
C LEU A 74 -35.73 -9.41 -24.33
N ILE A 75 -34.75 -9.87 -25.10
CA ILE A 75 -33.34 -9.56 -24.89
C ILE A 75 -32.81 -8.71 -26.05
N ILE A 76 -32.40 -7.48 -25.76
CA ILE A 76 -31.90 -6.49 -26.74
C ILE A 76 -30.61 -5.86 -26.19
N GLU A 77 -29.64 -6.70 -25.88
CA GLU A 77 -28.34 -6.28 -25.32
C GLU A 77 -27.36 -5.88 -26.43
N ASP A 78 -26.34 -5.08 -26.11
CA ASP A 78 -25.25 -4.73 -27.03
C ASP A 78 -25.76 -4.23 -28.39
N ASN A 79 -26.51 -3.14 -28.33
CA ASN A 79 -27.09 -2.44 -29.48
C ASN A 79 -26.82 -0.93 -29.34
N HIS A 80 -27.48 -0.10 -30.15
CA HIS A 80 -27.29 1.35 -30.17
C HIS A 80 -28.60 2.11 -29.90
N LEU A 81 -29.49 1.55 -29.08
CA LEU A 81 -30.74 2.21 -28.73
C LEU A 81 -30.46 3.47 -27.91
N SER A 82 -30.90 4.62 -28.41
CA SER A 82 -30.74 5.92 -27.73
C SER A 82 -31.97 6.35 -26.95
N ARG A 83 -33.15 5.81 -27.28
CA ARG A 83 -34.43 6.13 -26.64
C ARG A 83 -35.40 4.96 -26.70
N ILE A 84 -36.28 4.88 -25.71
CA ILE A 84 -37.42 3.95 -25.67
C ILE A 84 -38.70 4.73 -25.40
N SER A 85 -39.80 4.26 -25.99
CA SER A 85 -41.15 4.76 -25.71
C SER A 85 -41.95 3.64 -25.05
N PRO A 86 -42.83 3.91 -24.06
CA PRO A 86 -43.71 2.87 -23.50
C PRO A 86 -44.56 2.18 -24.57
N LEU A 87 -44.94 2.90 -25.63
CA LEU A 87 -45.70 2.36 -26.76
C LEU A 87 -44.90 1.38 -27.62
N THR A 88 -43.56 1.35 -27.52
CA THR A 88 -42.72 0.33 -28.18
C THR A 88 -43.08 -1.07 -27.69
N PHE A 89 -43.48 -1.20 -26.42
CA PHE A 89 -43.80 -2.48 -25.77
C PHE A 89 -45.31 -2.80 -25.78
N TYR A 90 -46.09 -2.11 -26.62
CA TYR A 90 -47.51 -2.39 -26.79
C TYR A 90 -47.73 -3.86 -27.21
N GLY A 91 -48.66 -4.54 -26.56
CA GLY A 91 -49.00 -5.94 -26.82
C GLY A 91 -48.27 -6.98 -25.96
N LEU A 92 -47.24 -6.60 -25.21
CA LEU A 92 -46.38 -7.49 -24.40
C LEU A 92 -46.97 -7.90 -23.05
N ASN A 93 -48.20 -8.41 -23.06
CA ASN A 93 -48.99 -8.71 -21.85
C ASN A 93 -48.41 -9.81 -20.95
N SER A 94 -47.56 -10.68 -21.50
CA SER A 94 -46.94 -11.80 -20.77
C SER A 94 -45.46 -11.61 -20.44
N LEU A 95 -44.89 -10.42 -20.72
CA LEU A 95 -43.46 -10.21 -20.59
C LEU A 95 -43.03 -10.24 -19.13
N ILE A 96 -42.03 -11.08 -18.83
CA ILE A 96 -41.46 -11.30 -17.51
C ILE A 96 -40.10 -10.61 -17.40
N LEU A 97 -39.29 -10.67 -18.47
CA LEU A 97 -37.92 -10.16 -18.49
C LEU A 97 -37.69 -9.28 -19.71
N LEU A 98 -37.24 -8.05 -19.45
CA LEU A 98 -36.77 -7.10 -20.45
C LEU A 98 -35.31 -6.72 -20.16
N ALA A 99 -34.40 -7.10 -21.05
CA ALA A 99 -32.98 -6.76 -20.95
C ALA A 99 -32.56 -5.79 -22.07
N LEU A 100 -32.05 -4.62 -21.67
CA LEU A 100 -31.60 -3.53 -22.55
C LEU A 100 -30.15 -3.12 -22.24
N MET A 101 -29.34 -4.06 -21.75
CA MET A 101 -27.97 -3.83 -21.32
C MET A 101 -27.09 -3.31 -22.47
N ASN A 102 -26.08 -2.51 -22.13
CA ASN A 102 -25.07 -2.01 -23.09
C ASN A 102 -25.68 -1.38 -24.35
N ASN A 103 -26.64 -0.48 -24.14
CA ASN A 103 -27.15 0.41 -25.17
C ASN A 103 -26.67 1.84 -24.89
N VAL A 104 -27.21 2.84 -25.59
CA VAL A 104 -26.84 4.25 -25.43
C VAL A 104 -28.02 5.09 -24.93
N LEU A 105 -28.88 4.50 -24.09
CA LEU A 105 -30.06 5.19 -23.55
C LEU A 105 -29.61 6.33 -22.63
N THR A 106 -30.03 7.55 -22.95
CA THR A 106 -29.69 8.75 -22.15
C THR A 106 -30.78 9.13 -21.15
N HIS A 107 -32.03 8.80 -21.46
CA HIS A 107 -33.21 9.10 -20.65
C HIS A 107 -34.23 7.97 -20.72
N LEU A 108 -34.89 7.72 -19.58
CA LEU A 108 -36.11 6.92 -19.53
C LEU A 108 -37.33 7.78 -19.86
N PRO A 109 -38.44 7.19 -20.32
CA PRO A 109 -39.62 7.94 -20.70
C PRO A 109 -40.32 8.58 -19.48
N ASP A 110 -40.92 9.74 -19.72
CA ASP A 110 -41.69 10.52 -18.73
C ASP A 110 -43.13 10.02 -18.55
N LYS A 111 -43.36 8.79 -18.99
CA LYS A 111 -44.66 8.11 -19.04
C LYS A 111 -44.50 6.73 -18.42
N PRO A 112 -45.59 6.08 -17.95
CA PRO A 112 -45.51 4.80 -17.27
C PRO A 112 -44.93 3.71 -18.19
N LEU A 113 -43.71 3.25 -17.90
CA LEU A 113 -42.98 2.33 -18.77
C LEU A 113 -43.65 0.95 -18.83
N CYS A 114 -44.13 0.45 -17.68
CA CYS A 114 -44.70 -0.90 -17.56
C CYS A 114 -46.20 -0.99 -17.88
N GLN A 115 -46.83 0.09 -18.38
CA GLN A 115 -48.27 0.09 -18.67
C GLN A 115 -48.71 -1.05 -19.61
N HIS A 116 -47.86 -1.41 -20.58
CA HIS A 116 -48.12 -2.49 -21.53
C HIS A 116 -47.39 -3.80 -21.20
N MET A 117 -46.76 -3.88 -20.02
CA MET A 117 -46.02 -5.05 -19.54
C MET A 117 -46.38 -5.35 -18.06
N PRO A 118 -47.66 -5.66 -17.75
CA PRO A 118 -48.15 -5.78 -16.38
C PRO A 118 -47.55 -6.95 -15.58
N ARG A 119 -46.90 -7.91 -16.28
CA ARG A 119 -46.24 -9.09 -15.70
C ARG A 119 -44.72 -8.95 -15.63
N LEU A 120 -44.17 -7.76 -15.85
CA LEU A 120 -42.72 -7.58 -15.83
C LEU A 120 -42.18 -7.75 -14.42
N HIS A 121 -41.23 -8.68 -14.26
CA HIS A 121 -40.54 -8.97 -13.00
C HIS A 121 -39.09 -8.50 -13.04
N TRP A 122 -38.42 -8.61 -14.19
CA TRP A 122 -37.00 -8.24 -14.36
C TRP A 122 -36.84 -7.15 -15.41
N LEU A 123 -36.20 -6.06 -15.02
CA LEU A 123 -35.87 -4.94 -15.90
C LEU A 123 -34.39 -4.57 -15.77
N ASP A 124 -33.68 -4.65 -16.89
CA ASP A 124 -32.24 -4.43 -16.92
C ASP A 124 -31.84 -3.30 -17.88
N PHE A 125 -31.18 -2.29 -17.31
CA PHE A 125 -30.61 -1.14 -18.00
C PHE A 125 -29.09 -1.00 -17.77
N GLU A 126 -28.38 -2.06 -17.36
CA GLU A 126 -26.94 -1.98 -17.11
C GLU A 126 -26.18 -1.36 -18.31
N GLY A 127 -25.17 -0.54 -18.04
CA GLY A 127 -24.22 -0.09 -19.06
C GLY A 127 -24.80 0.89 -20.08
N ASN A 128 -25.80 1.66 -19.69
CA ASN A 128 -26.38 2.74 -20.50
C ASN A 128 -25.82 4.13 -20.07
N HIS A 129 -26.47 5.21 -20.49
CA HIS A 129 -26.07 6.59 -20.20
C HIS A 129 -27.18 7.37 -19.47
N ILE A 130 -27.99 6.68 -18.65
CA ILE A 130 -29.15 7.27 -18.00
C ILE A 130 -28.68 8.27 -16.93
N HIS A 131 -29.19 9.50 -16.99
CA HIS A 131 -28.82 10.58 -16.07
C HIS A 131 -29.81 10.80 -14.91
N ASN A 132 -31.10 10.79 -15.21
CA ASN A 132 -32.15 11.14 -14.25
C ASN A 132 -33.27 10.10 -14.28
N LEU A 133 -33.78 9.75 -13.10
CA LEU A 133 -34.98 8.95 -12.94
C LEU A 133 -36.14 9.89 -12.59
N ARG A 134 -37.24 9.84 -13.36
CA ARG A 134 -38.43 10.63 -13.07
C ARG A 134 -39.46 9.79 -12.34
N ASN A 135 -40.18 10.41 -11.40
CA ASN A 135 -41.13 9.71 -10.51
C ASN A 135 -42.21 8.92 -11.29
N LEU A 136 -42.60 9.41 -12.48
CA LEU A 136 -43.66 8.82 -13.30
C LEU A 136 -43.24 7.56 -14.07
N THR A 137 -41.94 7.33 -14.26
CA THR A 137 -41.45 6.24 -15.11
C THR A 137 -41.87 4.86 -14.59
N PHE A 138 -41.81 4.65 -13.27
CA PHE A 138 -42.04 3.35 -12.63
C PHE A 138 -43.44 3.16 -12.03
N ILE A 139 -44.36 4.12 -12.19
CA ILE A 139 -45.67 4.12 -11.50
C ILE A 139 -46.54 2.88 -11.81
N SER A 140 -46.38 2.28 -12.99
CA SER A 140 -47.09 1.06 -13.40
C SER A 140 -46.28 -0.23 -13.24
N CYS A 141 -45.08 -0.18 -12.63
CA CYS A 141 -44.18 -1.32 -12.50
C CYS A 141 -44.35 -2.05 -11.15
N SER A 142 -45.59 -2.26 -10.71
CA SER A 142 -45.91 -2.79 -9.37
C SER A 142 -45.54 -4.26 -9.13
N ASN A 143 -45.31 -5.03 -10.19
CA ASN A 143 -44.86 -6.43 -10.11
C ASN A 143 -43.34 -6.62 -10.27
N LEU A 144 -42.59 -5.53 -10.42
CA LEU A 144 -41.15 -5.61 -10.64
C LEU A 144 -40.44 -6.11 -9.38
N THR A 145 -39.60 -7.13 -9.54
CA THR A 145 -38.81 -7.74 -8.47
C THR A 145 -37.32 -7.45 -8.61
N VAL A 146 -36.82 -7.27 -9.84
CA VAL A 146 -35.40 -6.99 -10.10
C VAL A 146 -35.27 -5.76 -10.98
N LEU A 147 -34.51 -4.77 -10.52
CA LEU A 147 -34.18 -3.56 -11.26
C LEU A 147 -32.66 -3.34 -11.25
N VAL A 148 -32.05 -3.51 -12.41
CA VAL A 148 -30.61 -3.31 -12.61
C VAL A 148 -30.38 -2.02 -13.39
N MET A 149 -29.68 -1.07 -12.77
CA MET A 149 -29.28 0.21 -13.38
C MET A 149 -27.80 0.52 -13.15
N ARG A 150 -26.99 -0.52 -12.93
CA ARG A 150 -25.55 -0.42 -12.73
C ARG A 150 -24.85 0.22 -13.94
N LYS A 151 -23.71 0.88 -13.74
CA LYS A 151 -22.88 1.47 -14.81
C LYS A 151 -23.65 2.46 -15.70
N ASN A 152 -24.47 3.30 -15.09
CA ASN A 152 -25.14 4.42 -15.75
C ASN A 152 -24.50 5.76 -15.31
N LYS A 153 -25.18 6.89 -15.55
CA LYS A 153 -24.71 8.23 -15.19
C LYS A 153 -25.67 8.92 -14.22
N ILE A 154 -26.36 8.14 -13.39
CA ILE A 154 -27.40 8.64 -12.49
C ILE A 154 -26.74 9.51 -11.42
N ASN A 155 -27.13 10.78 -11.30
CA ASN A 155 -26.59 11.71 -10.31
C ASN A 155 -27.62 12.21 -9.31
N HIS A 156 -28.90 12.26 -9.69
CA HIS A 156 -29.99 12.70 -8.84
C HIS A 156 -31.05 11.60 -8.69
N LEU A 157 -31.43 11.32 -7.45
CA LEU A 157 -32.60 10.51 -7.08
C LEU A 157 -33.62 11.41 -6.39
N SER A 158 -34.91 11.19 -6.60
CA SER A 158 -35.97 11.86 -5.83
C SER A 158 -36.48 10.92 -4.74
N GLU A 159 -37.03 11.46 -3.65
CA GLU A 159 -37.52 10.66 -2.50
C GLU A 159 -38.56 9.60 -2.89
N ASN A 160 -39.38 9.87 -3.91
CA ASN A 160 -40.45 8.98 -4.36
C ASN A 160 -40.10 8.21 -5.64
N THR A 161 -38.82 8.16 -6.05
CA THR A 161 -38.40 7.47 -7.29
C THR A 161 -38.81 5.99 -7.28
N PHE A 162 -38.65 5.31 -6.14
CA PHE A 162 -38.89 3.87 -6.00
C PHE A 162 -40.18 3.50 -5.26
N ALA A 163 -40.97 4.49 -4.83
CA ALA A 163 -42.21 4.28 -4.09
C ALA A 163 -43.21 3.28 -4.74
N PRO A 164 -43.36 3.24 -6.08
CA PRO A 164 -44.24 2.27 -6.74
C PRO A 164 -43.75 0.81 -6.71
N LEU A 165 -42.46 0.57 -6.45
CA LEU A 165 -41.80 -0.72 -6.60
C LEU A 165 -41.87 -1.57 -5.31
N GLN A 166 -43.07 -1.76 -4.78
CA GLN A 166 -43.27 -2.37 -3.44
C GLN A 166 -42.88 -3.85 -3.35
N LYS A 167 -42.80 -4.55 -4.50
CA LYS A 167 -42.38 -5.96 -4.60
C LYS A 167 -40.91 -6.14 -4.98
N LEU A 168 -40.14 -5.05 -5.04
CA LEU A 168 -38.75 -5.09 -5.45
C LEU A 168 -37.93 -5.88 -4.43
N ASP A 169 -37.24 -6.91 -4.91
CA ASP A 169 -36.34 -7.77 -4.16
C ASP A 169 -34.87 -7.36 -4.37
N GLU A 170 -34.50 -6.97 -5.59
CA GLU A 170 -33.14 -6.56 -5.95
C GLU A 170 -33.11 -5.20 -6.64
N LEU A 171 -32.26 -4.31 -6.12
CA LEU A 171 -31.98 -2.99 -6.68
C LEU A 171 -30.47 -2.78 -6.83
N ASP A 172 -30.00 -2.71 -8.07
CA ASP A 172 -28.60 -2.38 -8.37
C ASP A 172 -28.46 -0.97 -8.97
N LEU A 173 -27.83 -0.08 -8.21
CA LEU A 173 -27.47 1.29 -8.58
C LEU A 173 -25.95 1.50 -8.60
N GLY A 174 -25.16 0.42 -8.59
CA GLY A 174 -23.71 0.48 -8.50
C GLY A 174 -23.06 1.18 -9.69
N SER A 175 -21.87 1.75 -9.50
CA SER A 175 -21.08 2.41 -10.54
C SER A 175 -21.88 3.52 -11.27
N ASN A 176 -22.57 4.38 -10.52
CA ASN A 176 -23.26 5.57 -11.02
C ASN A 176 -22.54 6.85 -10.53
N LYS A 177 -23.22 8.00 -10.56
CA LYS A 177 -22.69 9.30 -10.12
C LYS A 177 -23.51 9.90 -8.98
N ILE A 178 -24.09 9.07 -8.13
CA ILE A 178 -24.97 9.51 -7.05
C ILE A 178 -24.13 10.15 -5.95
N GLU A 179 -24.32 11.45 -5.72
CA GLU A 179 -23.58 12.20 -4.69
C GLU A 179 -24.31 12.23 -3.34
N ASN A 180 -25.63 12.31 -3.37
CA ASN A 180 -26.48 12.42 -2.20
C ASN A 180 -27.67 11.47 -2.32
N LEU A 181 -27.94 10.72 -1.24
CA LEU A 181 -29.17 9.95 -1.11
C LEU A 181 -30.24 10.83 -0.47
N PRO A 182 -31.40 11.03 -1.12
CA PRO A 182 -32.51 11.71 -0.49
C PRO A 182 -32.97 10.97 0.77
N PRO A 183 -33.49 11.71 1.77
CA PRO A 183 -34.10 11.10 2.93
C PRO A 183 -35.20 10.11 2.50
N GLN A 184 -35.24 8.94 3.12
CA GLN A 184 -36.33 7.98 2.94
C GLN A 184 -36.55 7.44 1.51
N VAL A 185 -35.58 7.59 0.58
CA VAL A 185 -35.70 7.10 -0.82
C VAL A 185 -35.99 5.60 -0.93
N PHE A 186 -35.71 4.83 0.13
CA PHE A 186 -35.94 3.39 0.20
C PHE A 186 -37.11 2.98 1.12
N LYS A 187 -37.90 3.92 1.66
CA LYS A 187 -38.90 3.65 2.72
C LYS A 187 -39.98 2.64 2.32
N ASP A 188 -40.36 2.62 1.05
CA ASP A 188 -41.45 1.80 0.52
C ASP A 188 -40.97 0.41 0.05
N LEU A 189 -39.65 0.18 0.01
CA LEU A 189 -39.02 -1.05 -0.48
C LEU A 189 -38.92 -2.13 0.61
N LYS A 190 -40.07 -2.51 1.17
CA LYS A 190 -40.14 -3.43 2.33
C LYS A 190 -39.74 -4.87 2.00
N GLU A 191 -39.84 -5.27 0.74
CA GLU A 191 -39.49 -6.61 0.25
C GLU A 191 -38.02 -6.73 -0.20
N LEU A 192 -37.27 -5.62 -0.19
CA LEU A 192 -35.91 -5.58 -0.74
C LEU A 192 -34.97 -6.48 0.05
N SER A 193 -34.35 -7.43 -0.63
CA SER A 193 -33.35 -8.34 -0.08
C SER A 193 -31.93 -8.00 -0.51
N GLN A 194 -31.75 -7.33 -1.65
CA GLN A 194 -30.43 -6.96 -2.19
C GLN A 194 -30.41 -5.49 -2.62
N LEU A 195 -29.44 -4.75 -2.07
CA LEU A 195 -29.19 -3.35 -2.44
C LEU A 195 -27.72 -3.14 -2.77
N ASN A 196 -27.44 -2.69 -3.99
CA ASN A 196 -26.09 -2.33 -4.42
C ASN A 196 -26.00 -0.81 -4.69
N LEU A 197 -25.18 -0.12 -3.91
CA LEU A 197 -24.85 1.30 -4.07
C LEU A 197 -23.38 1.53 -4.39
N SER A 198 -22.60 0.44 -4.58
CA SER A 198 -21.15 0.49 -4.72
C SER A 198 -20.66 1.47 -5.79
N TYR A 199 -19.45 1.99 -5.62
CA TYR A 199 -18.78 2.87 -6.58
C TYR A 199 -19.61 4.09 -7.02
N ASN A 200 -20.33 4.69 -6.06
CA ASN A 200 -20.94 6.01 -6.22
C ASN A 200 -20.20 7.03 -5.35
N PRO A 201 -20.07 8.29 -5.78
CA PRO A 201 -19.41 9.35 -5.02
C PRO A 201 -20.29 9.89 -3.87
N ILE A 202 -20.88 9.00 -3.08
CA ILE A 202 -21.82 9.37 -2.00
C ILE A 202 -21.04 10.05 -0.88
N GLN A 203 -21.38 11.29 -0.55
CA GLN A 203 -20.65 12.07 0.47
C GLN A 203 -21.11 11.75 1.89
N LYS A 204 -22.41 11.53 2.09
CA LYS A 204 -23.02 11.31 3.40
C LYS A 204 -24.16 10.30 3.33
N ILE A 205 -24.17 9.39 4.30
CA ILE A 205 -25.27 8.46 4.53
C ILE A 205 -25.93 8.82 5.87
N GLN A 206 -27.25 9.01 5.85
CA GLN A 206 -28.00 9.33 7.07
C GLN A 206 -28.12 8.10 7.98
N ALA A 207 -28.16 8.32 9.30
CA ALA A 207 -28.19 7.23 10.28
C ALA A 207 -29.42 6.32 10.17
N ASN A 208 -30.52 6.82 9.62
CA ASN A 208 -31.79 6.13 9.43
C ASN A 208 -32.06 5.76 7.96
N GLN A 209 -31.07 5.88 7.07
CA GLN A 209 -31.25 5.68 5.62
C GLN A 209 -31.82 4.30 5.26
N PHE A 210 -31.49 3.28 6.05
CA PHE A 210 -31.82 1.88 5.79
C PHE A 210 -32.85 1.30 6.77
N ASP A 211 -33.44 2.11 7.67
CA ASP A 211 -34.29 1.64 8.78
C ASP A 211 -35.50 0.80 8.32
N TYR A 212 -36.03 1.09 7.12
CA TYR A 212 -37.22 0.43 6.57
C TYR A 212 -36.91 -0.89 5.84
N LEU A 213 -35.63 -1.19 5.58
CA LEU A 213 -35.18 -2.33 4.79
C LEU A 213 -35.05 -3.62 5.64
N VAL A 214 -36.16 -4.02 6.27
CA VAL A 214 -36.17 -5.11 7.28
C VAL A 214 -35.87 -6.50 6.70
N LYS A 215 -36.09 -6.71 5.40
CA LYS A 215 -35.81 -7.98 4.68
C LYS A 215 -34.44 -8.01 4.01
N LEU A 216 -33.64 -6.94 4.14
CA LEU A 216 -32.36 -6.83 3.46
C LEU A 216 -31.37 -7.91 3.92
N LYS A 217 -30.85 -8.67 2.96
CA LYS A 217 -29.88 -9.75 3.15
C LYS A 217 -28.50 -9.37 2.68
N SER A 218 -28.40 -8.53 1.64
CA SER A 218 -27.13 -8.10 1.04
C SER A 218 -27.12 -6.58 0.83
N LEU A 219 -26.08 -5.92 1.33
CA LEU A 219 -25.85 -4.49 1.14
C LEU A 219 -24.43 -4.25 0.63
N SER A 220 -24.29 -3.69 -0.56
CA SER A 220 -22.98 -3.28 -1.08
C SER A 220 -22.80 -1.77 -1.03
N LEU A 221 -21.79 -1.35 -0.25
CA LEU A 221 -21.27 0.00 -0.10
C LEU A 221 -19.78 0.07 -0.50
N GLU A 222 -19.33 -0.87 -1.33
CA GLU A 222 -17.96 -0.95 -1.81
C GLU A 222 -17.59 0.32 -2.58
N GLY A 223 -16.34 0.80 -2.41
CA GLY A 223 -15.87 2.01 -3.07
C GLY A 223 -16.47 3.33 -2.56
N ILE A 224 -17.29 3.31 -1.50
CA ILE A 224 -17.81 4.52 -0.84
C ILE A 224 -17.02 4.81 0.44
N GLU A 225 -16.53 6.04 0.59
CA GLU A 225 -15.92 6.53 1.82
C GLU A 225 -17.03 7.05 2.76
N ILE A 226 -17.15 6.50 3.97
CA ILE A 226 -18.22 6.84 4.91
C ILE A 226 -17.61 7.55 6.12
N SER A 227 -17.41 8.86 6.02
CA SER A 227 -16.75 9.65 7.08
C SER A 227 -17.51 9.67 8.41
N ASN A 228 -18.84 9.52 8.37
CA ASN A 228 -19.72 9.59 9.55
C ASN A 228 -20.30 8.22 9.95
N ILE A 229 -19.60 7.12 9.69
CA ILE A 229 -20.11 5.77 9.94
C ILE A 229 -20.45 5.52 11.41
N GLN A 230 -21.62 4.94 11.68
CA GLN A 230 -22.14 4.67 13.02
C GLN A 230 -22.83 3.31 13.09
N GLN A 231 -22.77 2.65 14.25
CA GLN A 231 -23.42 1.34 14.46
C GLN A 231 -24.94 1.42 14.26
N ARG A 232 -25.55 2.57 14.58
CA ARG A 232 -27.00 2.81 14.41
C ARG A 232 -27.47 2.68 12.96
N MET A 233 -26.59 2.90 11.97
CA MET A 233 -26.91 2.77 10.54
C MET A 233 -27.30 1.35 10.16
N PHE A 234 -26.65 0.35 10.78
CA PHE A 234 -26.77 -1.05 10.39
C PHE A 234 -27.54 -1.89 11.40
N ARG A 235 -27.67 -1.41 12.66
CA ARG A 235 -28.38 -2.12 13.74
C ARG A 235 -29.83 -2.54 13.40
N PRO A 236 -30.65 -1.76 12.66
CA PRO A 236 -32.01 -2.18 12.29
C PRO A 236 -32.05 -3.34 11.30
N LEU A 237 -30.96 -3.57 10.56
CA LEU A 237 -30.90 -4.57 9.49
C LEU A 237 -30.62 -5.96 10.07
N MET A 238 -31.60 -6.53 10.77
CA MET A 238 -31.46 -7.80 11.51
C MET A 238 -31.26 -9.02 10.60
N ASN A 239 -31.78 -8.97 9.38
CA ASN A 239 -31.67 -10.06 8.39
C ASN A 239 -30.42 -9.95 7.49
N LEU A 240 -29.56 -8.94 7.74
CA LEU A 240 -28.41 -8.67 6.90
C LEU A 240 -27.34 -9.74 7.10
N SER A 241 -27.07 -10.47 6.01
CA SER A 241 -26.13 -11.58 5.99
C SER A 241 -24.79 -11.21 5.36
N HIS A 242 -24.81 -10.33 4.37
CA HIS A 242 -23.65 -9.89 3.60
C HIS A 242 -23.59 -8.37 3.56
N ILE A 243 -22.42 -7.81 3.90
CA ILE A 243 -22.14 -6.39 3.72
C ILE A 243 -20.76 -6.19 3.09
N TYR A 244 -20.68 -5.29 2.12
CA TYR A 244 -19.45 -4.96 1.41
C TYR A 244 -19.13 -3.48 1.65
N PHE A 245 -17.93 -3.19 2.11
CA PHE A 245 -17.44 -1.86 2.42
C PHE A 245 -16.19 -1.52 1.61
N LYS A 246 -15.81 -0.24 1.55
CA LYS A 246 -14.51 0.19 1.01
C LYS A 246 -13.35 -0.22 1.91
N LYS A 247 -13.49 -0.03 3.24
CA LYS A 247 -12.43 -0.27 4.24
C LYS A 247 -12.78 -1.41 5.18
N PHE A 248 -11.80 -2.23 5.55
CA PHE A 248 -12.03 -3.39 6.43
C PHE A 248 -12.52 -2.99 7.83
N GLN A 249 -12.02 -1.86 8.37
CA GLN A 249 -12.39 -1.34 9.69
C GLN A 249 -13.88 -0.98 9.82
N TYR A 250 -14.59 -0.75 8.70
CA TYR A 250 -16.03 -0.47 8.72
C TYR A 250 -16.85 -1.69 9.16
N CYS A 251 -16.30 -2.90 9.03
CA CYS A 251 -16.94 -4.11 9.55
C CYS A 251 -17.21 -4.04 11.06
N GLY A 252 -16.46 -3.22 11.82
CA GLY A 252 -16.65 -3.04 13.26
C GLY A 252 -18.00 -2.39 13.62
N TYR A 253 -18.64 -1.72 12.65
CA TYR A 253 -19.92 -1.04 12.82
C TYR A 253 -21.14 -1.95 12.54
N ALA A 254 -20.93 -3.15 12.00
CA ALA A 254 -21.98 -4.12 11.68
C ALA A 254 -21.63 -5.53 12.24
N PRO A 255 -21.46 -5.68 13.57
CA PRO A 255 -20.97 -6.92 14.17
C PRO A 255 -21.95 -8.10 14.08
N HIS A 256 -23.25 -7.84 13.88
CA HIS A 256 -24.27 -8.88 13.74
C HIS A 256 -24.29 -9.51 12.34
N VAL A 257 -23.55 -8.96 11.38
CA VAL A 257 -23.53 -9.43 9.99
C VAL A 257 -22.56 -10.60 9.84
N ARG A 258 -23.04 -11.72 9.29
CA ARG A 258 -22.28 -12.96 9.16
C ARG A 258 -21.05 -12.83 8.26
N SER A 259 -21.18 -12.13 7.13
CA SER A 259 -20.11 -11.95 6.15
C SER A 259 -19.90 -10.47 5.86
N CYS A 260 -18.80 -9.92 6.37
CA CYS A 260 -18.35 -8.57 6.05
C CYS A 260 -17.09 -8.59 5.19
N LYS A 261 -17.07 -7.78 4.12
CA LYS A 261 -15.94 -7.64 3.20
C LYS A 261 -15.52 -6.16 3.10
N PRO A 262 -14.22 -5.85 2.97
CA PRO A 262 -13.09 -6.78 2.99
C PRO A 262 -12.80 -7.31 4.41
N ASN A 263 -12.24 -8.52 4.49
CA ASN A 263 -11.92 -9.20 5.76
C ASN A 263 -10.48 -8.93 6.25
N THR A 264 -9.68 -8.21 5.45
CA THR A 264 -8.28 -7.92 5.70
C THR A 264 -7.84 -6.69 4.89
N ASP A 265 -6.89 -5.92 5.41
CA ASP A 265 -6.06 -4.94 4.68
C ASP A 265 -4.75 -5.58 4.15
N GLY A 266 -4.67 -6.91 4.18
CA GLY A 266 -3.50 -7.72 3.83
C GLY A 266 -2.50 -7.96 4.96
N ILE A 267 -2.59 -7.20 6.06
CA ILE A 267 -1.69 -7.30 7.22
C ILE A 267 -2.48 -7.80 8.44
N SER A 268 -3.63 -7.17 8.64
CA SER A 268 -4.55 -7.34 9.74
C SER A 268 -5.70 -8.26 9.35
N SER A 269 -6.25 -8.93 10.35
CA SER A 269 -7.49 -9.71 10.26
C SER A 269 -8.57 -9.02 11.09
N LEU A 270 -9.83 -9.44 10.95
CA LEU A 270 -10.92 -8.94 11.80
C LEU A 270 -10.63 -9.11 13.30
N GLU A 271 -9.95 -10.19 13.68
CA GLU A 271 -9.68 -10.52 15.08
C GLU A 271 -8.36 -9.97 15.58
N ASN A 272 -7.35 -9.83 14.72
CA ASN A 272 -5.97 -9.57 15.15
C ASN A 272 -5.26 -8.56 14.24
N LEU A 273 -4.45 -7.68 14.85
CA LEU A 273 -3.62 -6.68 14.16
C LEU A 273 -2.61 -7.35 13.22
N LEU A 274 -1.93 -8.41 13.68
CA LEU A 274 -1.12 -9.27 12.81
C LEU A 274 -1.86 -10.58 12.58
N ALA A 275 -2.28 -10.83 11.35
CA ALA A 275 -3.07 -12.02 11.01
C ALA A 275 -2.29 -13.33 11.25
N SER A 276 -1.00 -13.37 10.93
CA SER A 276 -0.19 -14.59 10.99
C SER A 276 0.51 -14.78 12.34
N ILE A 277 0.41 -15.98 12.92
CA ILE A 277 1.18 -16.37 14.11
C ILE A 277 2.69 -16.22 13.90
N ILE A 278 3.15 -16.50 12.68
CA ILE A 278 4.57 -16.43 12.32
C ILE A 278 5.05 -14.98 12.44
N GLN A 279 4.29 -14.02 11.91
CA GLN A 279 4.62 -12.59 12.02
C GLN A 279 4.67 -12.12 13.48
N ARG A 280 3.76 -12.60 14.34
CA ARG A 280 3.76 -12.25 15.77
C ARG A 280 5.03 -12.72 16.47
N VAL A 281 5.47 -13.96 16.21
CA VAL A 281 6.72 -14.49 16.78
C VAL A 281 7.91 -13.65 16.29
N PHE A 282 7.96 -13.36 14.99
CA PHE A 282 9.04 -12.56 14.41
C PHE A 282 9.12 -11.14 14.97
N VAL A 283 7.99 -10.45 15.17
CA VAL A 283 7.99 -9.09 15.73
C VAL A 283 8.72 -9.06 17.08
N TRP A 284 8.44 -10.02 17.96
CA TRP A 284 9.12 -10.09 19.27
C TRP A 284 10.59 -10.45 19.16
N VAL A 285 10.94 -11.44 18.33
CA VAL A 285 12.33 -11.88 18.14
C VAL A 285 13.17 -10.75 17.55
N VAL A 286 12.71 -10.13 16.46
CA VAL A 286 13.44 -9.08 15.76
C VAL A 286 13.51 -7.83 16.61
N SER A 287 12.43 -7.42 17.28
CA SER A 287 12.46 -6.29 18.22
C SER A 287 13.51 -6.50 19.32
N ALA A 288 13.54 -7.69 19.95
CA ALA A 288 14.51 -8.00 20.99
C ALA A 288 15.96 -7.97 20.46
N VAL A 289 16.23 -8.64 19.33
CA VAL A 289 17.57 -8.68 18.73
C VAL A 289 18.02 -7.28 18.33
N THR A 290 17.16 -6.47 17.71
CA THR A 290 17.47 -5.10 17.30
C THR A 290 17.74 -4.20 18.51
N CYS A 291 16.88 -4.23 19.54
CA CYS A 291 17.09 -3.41 20.74
C CYS A 291 18.34 -3.82 21.51
N PHE A 292 18.45 -5.09 21.92
CA PHE A 292 19.57 -5.55 22.73
C PHE A 292 20.90 -5.53 21.96
N GLY A 293 20.89 -5.92 20.69
CA GLY A 293 22.08 -5.91 19.84
C GLY A 293 22.65 -4.53 19.65
N ASN A 294 21.81 -3.53 19.35
CA ASN A 294 22.27 -2.15 19.16
C ASN A 294 22.67 -1.48 20.48
N VAL A 295 21.92 -1.68 21.58
CA VAL A 295 22.31 -1.19 22.91
C VAL A 295 23.65 -1.79 23.35
N PHE A 296 23.85 -3.09 23.14
CA PHE A 296 25.13 -3.74 23.42
C PHE A 296 26.29 -3.08 22.67
N VAL A 297 26.11 -2.78 21.38
CA VAL A 297 27.14 -2.10 20.58
C VAL A 297 27.37 -0.68 21.07
N ILE A 298 26.33 0.10 21.36
CA ILE A 298 26.44 1.46 21.91
C ILE A 298 27.24 1.46 23.21
N CYS A 299 26.97 0.51 24.11
CA CYS A 299 27.68 0.40 25.39
C CYS A 299 29.11 -0.09 25.22
N MET A 300 29.37 -1.10 24.38
CA MET A 300 30.69 -1.72 24.28
C MET A 300 31.67 -0.92 23.43
N ARG A 301 31.20 -0.26 22.37
CA ARG A 301 32.08 0.38 21.37
C ARG A 301 32.99 1.48 21.94
N PRO A 302 32.57 2.32 22.92
CA PRO A 302 33.45 3.28 23.58
C PRO A 302 34.62 2.64 24.35
N TYR A 303 34.46 1.40 24.84
CA TYR A 303 35.48 0.69 25.62
C TYR A 303 36.47 -0.08 24.76
N ILE A 304 36.08 -0.47 23.53
CA ILE A 304 36.98 -1.15 22.59
C ILE A 304 38.02 -0.13 22.11
N ARG A 305 39.25 -0.26 22.61
CA ARG A 305 40.44 0.50 22.18
C ARG A 305 40.72 0.21 20.70
N SER A 306 40.04 0.90 19.79
CA SER A 306 40.06 0.63 18.34
C SER A 306 40.05 1.88 17.46
N GLU A 307 40.47 1.66 16.21
CA GLU A 307 40.74 2.57 15.10
C GLU A 307 39.74 3.74 14.96
N ASN A 308 40.27 4.97 14.89
CA ASN A 308 39.59 6.24 14.60
C ASN A 308 38.30 6.53 15.40
N ARG A 309 38.40 7.41 16.42
CA ARG A 309 37.26 7.89 17.22
C ARG A 309 36.08 8.42 16.38
N LEU A 310 36.33 8.97 15.19
CA LEU A 310 35.29 9.49 14.31
C LEU A 310 34.39 8.39 13.73
N HIS A 311 34.99 7.32 13.19
CA HIS A 311 34.22 6.18 12.67
C HIS A 311 33.42 5.48 13.78
N ALA A 312 33.98 5.39 14.99
CA ALA A 312 33.26 4.83 16.13
C ALA A 312 32.01 5.65 16.47
N MET A 313 32.08 6.98 16.43
CA MET A 313 30.93 7.85 16.66
C MET A 313 29.83 7.68 15.61
N SER A 314 30.18 7.55 14.33
CA SER A 314 29.20 7.32 13.26
C SER A 314 28.49 5.96 13.39
N ILE A 315 29.21 4.91 13.83
CA ILE A 315 28.60 3.59 14.09
C ILE A 315 27.66 3.65 15.31
N ILE A 316 28.04 4.38 16.37
CA ILE A 316 27.15 4.59 17.53
C ILE A 316 25.88 5.33 17.07
N SER A 317 26.01 6.36 16.23
CA SER A 317 24.85 7.07 15.67
C SER A 317 23.94 6.16 14.84
N LEU A 318 24.51 5.23 14.07
CA LEU A 318 23.73 4.24 13.31
C LEU A 318 22.95 3.31 14.25
N CYS A 319 23.59 2.80 15.31
CA CYS A 319 22.91 1.98 16.31
C CYS A 319 21.80 2.73 17.04
N CYS A 320 21.94 4.05 17.27
CA CYS A 320 20.88 4.88 17.83
C CYS A 320 19.66 4.92 16.90
N ALA A 321 19.87 5.09 15.58
CA ALA A 321 18.81 5.07 14.59
C ALA A 321 18.14 3.68 14.51
N ASP A 322 18.92 2.60 14.46
CA ASP A 322 18.41 1.21 14.40
C ASP A 322 17.61 0.82 15.67
N CYS A 323 17.97 1.34 16.84
CA CYS A 323 17.23 1.11 18.08
C CYS A 323 15.78 1.63 17.99
N LEU A 324 15.55 2.73 17.26
CA LEU A 324 14.21 3.28 17.03
C LEU A 324 13.30 2.29 16.27
N MET A 325 13.86 1.52 15.32
CA MET A 325 13.12 0.44 14.64
C MET A 325 12.73 -0.68 15.62
N GLY A 326 13.63 -1.03 16.54
CA GLY A 326 13.35 -2.02 17.59
C GLY A 326 12.22 -1.58 18.51
N ILE A 327 12.19 -0.30 18.90
CA ILE A 327 11.11 0.31 19.71
C ILE A 327 9.79 0.31 18.93
N TYR A 328 9.81 0.69 17.65
CA TYR A 328 8.64 0.62 16.77
C TYR A 328 8.02 -0.79 16.77
N LEU A 329 8.83 -1.82 16.50
CA LEU A 329 8.33 -3.21 16.48
C LEU A 329 7.83 -3.67 17.85
N PHE A 330 8.47 -3.25 18.94
CA PHE A 330 8.01 -3.55 20.30
C PHE A 330 6.60 -3.00 20.53
N VAL A 331 6.35 -1.76 20.13
CA VAL A 331 5.05 -1.11 20.28
C VAL A 331 3.99 -1.84 19.43
N ILE A 332 4.29 -2.18 18.18
CA ILE A 332 3.38 -2.98 17.34
C ILE A 332 3.07 -4.34 17.99
N GLY A 333 4.06 -5.05 18.52
CA GLY A 333 3.86 -6.31 19.23
C GLY A 333 3.00 -6.16 20.49
N ALA A 334 3.18 -5.08 21.25
CA ALA A 334 2.38 -4.79 22.44
C ALA A 334 0.92 -4.47 22.11
N PHE A 335 0.66 -3.72 21.03
CA PHE A 335 -0.71 -3.43 20.60
C PHE A 335 -1.39 -4.63 19.91
N ASP A 336 -0.64 -5.50 19.23
CA ASP A 336 -1.17 -6.80 18.77
C ASP A 336 -1.64 -7.66 19.95
N LEU A 337 -0.87 -7.71 21.04
CA LEU A 337 -1.29 -8.41 22.27
C LEU A 337 -2.54 -7.76 22.89
N LYS A 338 -2.60 -6.43 22.92
CA LYS A 338 -3.72 -5.67 23.51
C LYS A 338 -5.03 -5.88 22.77
N PHE A 339 -5.00 -5.95 21.45
CA PHE A 339 -6.20 -6.01 20.60
C PHE A 339 -6.56 -7.42 20.14
N ARG A 340 -5.92 -8.45 20.69
CA ARG A 340 -6.08 -9.84 20.27
C ARG A 340 -7.52 -10.33 20.41
N GLY A 341 -8.04 -10.94 19.35
CA GLY A 341 -9.40 -11.48 19.27
C GLY A 341 -10.48 -10.44 18.92
N GLU A 342 -10.22 -9.14 19.09
CA GLU A 342 -11.22 -8.09 18.89
C GLU A 342 -10.69 -6.85 18.15
N TYR A 343 -9.64 -7.01 17.33
CA TYR A 343 -8.93 -5.90 16.70
C TYR A 343 -9.83 -4.94 15.91
N ASN A 344 -10.77 -5.47 15.12
CA ASN A 344 -11.63 -4.66 14.28
C ASN A 344 -12.51 -3.66 15.05
N LYS A 345 -12.83 -3.91 16.33
CA LYS A 345 -13.54 -2.93 17.18
C LYS A 345 -12.68 -1.69 17.48
N HIS A 346 -11.36 -1.86 17.47
CA HIS A 346 -10.38 -0.82 17.80
C HIS A 346 -9.61 -0.31 16.58
N ALA A 347 -9.73 -0.95 15.42
CA ALA A 347 -8.94 -0.65 14.22
C ALA A 347 -9.03 0.82 13.79
N GLN A 348 -10.25 1.36 13.65
CA GLN A 348 -10.49 2.77 13.30
C GLN A 348 -9.81 3.73 14.30
N LEU A 349 -10.08 3.53 15.59
CA LEU A 349 -9.54 4.38 16.66
C LEU A 349 -8.01 4.29 16.75
N TRP A 350 -7.44 3.11 16.53
CA TRP A 350 -6.00 2.88 16.51
C TRP A 350 -5.36 3.60 15.33
N MET A 351 -5.85 3.38 14.11
CA MET A 351 -5.27 3.95 12.89
C MET A 351 -5.40 5.48 12.83
N GLU A 352 -6.45 6.06 13.39
CA GLU A 352 -6.61 7.53 13.49
C GLU A 352 -5.91 8.14 14.70
N SER A 353 -5.38 7.33 15.62
CA SER A 353 -4.75 7.83 16.83
C SER A 353 -3.41 8.51 16.57
N ILE A 354 -3.08 9.48 17.43
CA ILE A 354 -1.75 10.07 17.47
C ILE A 354 -0.66 9.05 17.84
N HIS A 355 -1.02 7.98 18.55
CA HIS A 355 -0.09 6.89 18.87
C HIS A 355 0.40 6.19 17.61
N CYS A 356 -0.52 5.80 16.71
CA CYS A 356 -0.16 5.19 15.43
C CYS A 356 0.69 6.14 14.59
N GLN A 357 0.35 7.43 14.54
CA GLN A 357 1.11 8.44 13.82
C GLN A 357 2.55 8.60 14.34
N ILE A 358 2.75 8.70 15.66
CA ILE A 358 4.09 8.80 16.26
C ILE A 358 4.90 7.53 16.02
N VAL A 359 4.27 6.36 16.17
CA VAL A 359 4.91 5.05 15.94
C VAL A 359 5.36 4.92 14.48
N GLY A 360 4.53 5.33 13.53
CA GLY A 360 4.88 5.38 12.11
C GLY A 360 6.00 6.37 11.78
N SER A 361 5.95 7.58 12.33
CA SER A 361 7.04 8.56 12.21
C SER A 361 8.37 8.03 12.75
N LEU A 362 8.35 7.28 13.86
CA LEU A 362 9.54 6.67 14.44
C LEU A 362 10.19 5.65 13.50
N ALA A 363 9.37 4.84 12.82
CA ALA A 363 9.83 3.87 11.86
C ALA A 363 10.51 4.55 10.66
N ILE A 364 9.89 5.59 10.08
CA ILE A 364 10.50 6.35 8.97
C ILE A 364 11.78 7.06 9.43
N LEU A 365 11.78 7.68 10.61
CA LEU A 365 12.98 8.32 11.15
C LEU A 365 14.13 7.32 11.24
N SER A 366 13.86 6.12 11.74
CA SER A 366 14.85 5.05 11.84
C SER A 366 15.39 4.62 10.48
N THR A 367 14.53 4.33 9.50
CA THR A 367 14.95 3.84 8.18
C THR A 367 15.74 4.88 7.41
N GLU A 368 15.23 6.11 7.35
CA GLU A 368 15.82 7.18 6.52
C GLU A 368 17.17 7.65 7.09
N VAL A 369 17.25 7.84 8.41
CA VAL A 369 18.52 8.20 9.05
C VAL A 369 19.54 7.08 8.86
N SER A 370 19.14 5.81 8.96
CA SER A 370 20.06 4.67 8.77
C SER A 370 20.63 4.63 7.36
N VAL A 371 19.80 4.80 6.31
CA VAL A 371 20.27 4.84 4.91
C VAL A 371 21.24 6.01 4.66
N LEU A 372 20.93 7.20 5.18
CA LEU A 372 21.81 8.36 5.04
C LEU A 372 23.14 8.18 5.80
N LEU A 373 23.11 7.57 6.99
CA LEU A 373 24.32 7.25 7.76
C LEU A 373 25.16 6.17 7.07
N LEU A 374 24.54 5.16 6.48
CA LEU A 374 25.21 4.16 5.65
C LEU A 374 25.90 4.84 4.47
N THR A 375 25.19 5.69 3.73
CA THR A 375 25.74 6.46 2.61
C THR A 375 26.93 7.33 3.04
N PHE A 376 26.84 7.97 4.21
CA PHE A 376 27.94 8.74 4.76
C PHE A 376 29.16 7.86 5.10
N LEU A 377 28.96 6.72 5.77
CA LEU A 377 30.02 5.78 6.12
C LEU A 377 30.73 5.23 4.87
N THR A 378 30.00 4.96 3.79
CA THR A 378 30.58 4.47 2.53
C THR A 378 31.42 5.54 1.84
N LEU A 379 30.90 6.77 1.75
CA LEU A 379 31.62 7.91 1.18
C LEU A 379 32.88 8.26 1.97
N GLU A 380 32.80 8.21 3.31
CA GLU A 380 33.96 8.44 4.17
C GLU A 380 35.09 7.45 3.86
N LYS A 381 34.77 6.16 3.69
CA LYS A 381 35.74 5.12 3.33
C LYS A 381 36.24 5.27 1.89
N TYR A 382 35.37 5.60 0.95
CA TYR A 382 35.73 5.87 -0.42
C TYR A 382 36.80 6.96 -0.52
N ILE A 383 36.59 8.10 0.15
CA ILE A 383 37.55 9.21 0.13
C ILE A 383 38.90 8.79 0.73
N CYS A 384 38.88 8.04 1.85
CA CYS A 384 40.11 7.60 2.51
C CYS A 384 40.95 6.62 1.67
N ILE A 385 40.29 5.73 0.92
CA ILE A 385 40.95 4.65 0.17
C ILE A 385 41.38 5.14 -1.22
N VAL A 386 40.52 5.86 -1.94
CA VAL A 386 40.79 6.28 -3.33
C VAL A 386 41.68 7.54 -3.38
N TYR A 387 41.61 8.41 -2.37
CA TYR A 387 42.40 9.65 -2.32
C TYR A 387 43.27 9.75 -1.05
N PRO A 388 44.26 8.85 -0.86
CA PRO A 388 45.05 8.78 0.36
C PRO A 388 45.92 10.02 0.62
N PHE A 389 46.34 10.76 -0.42
CA PHE A 389 47.26 11.90 -0.35
C PHE A 389 46.62 13.28 -0.47
N ARG A 390 45.32 13.36 -0.76
CA ARG A 390 44.61 14.65 -0.71
C ARG A 390 44.15 14.88 0.73
N CYS A 391 44.45 16.03 1.32
CA CYS A 391 43.99 16.48 2.66
C CYS A 391 42.46 16.69 2.76
N LEU A 392 41.65 15.81 2.14
CA LEU A 392 40.20 15.82 2.20
C LEU A 392 39.64 15.04 3.41
N ARG A 393 40.48 14.48 4.29
CA ARG A 393 40.01 13.75 5.48
C ARG A 393 39.05 14.61 6.32
N PRO A 394 37.87 14.09 6.69
CA PRO A 394 36.94 14.83 7.54
C PRO A 394 37.59 15.18 8.88
N LYS A 395 37.68 16.48 9.17
CA LYS A 395 37.97 16.96 10.52
C LYS A 395 36.79 16.64 11.44
N LYS A 396 37.06 16.47 12.74
CA LYS A 396 36.05 16.15 13.77
C LYS A 396 34.81 17.04 13.71
N CYS A 397 34.98 18.36 13.58
CA CYS A 397 33.85 19.29 13.47
C CYS A 397 32.98 18.99 12.25
N ARG A 398 33.59 18.74 11.08
CA ARG A 398 32.85 18.44 9.84
C ARG A 398 32.03 17.16 9.95
N THR A 399 32.59 16.10 10.55
CA THR A 399 31.85 14.85 10.79
C THR A 399 30.65 15.08 11.71
N ILE A 400 30.82 15.80 12.81
CA ILE A 400 29.73 16.10 13.74
C ILE A 400 28.63 16.94 13.05
N THR A 401 29.01 17.96 12.29
CA THR A 401 28.05 18.78 11.53
C THR A 401 27.25 17.93 10.56
N VAL A 402 27.90 17.02 9.80
CA VAL A 402 27.19 16.13 8.87
C VAL A 402 26.24 15.18 9.61
N LEU A 403 26.64 14.61 10.74
CA LEU A 403 25.76 13.76 11.55
C LEU A 403 24.52 14.51 12.04
N ILE A 404 24.69 15.75 12.52
CA ILE A 404 23.57 16.62 12.93
C ILE A 404 22.64 16.90 11.76
N LEU A 405 23.19 17.24 10.58
CA LEU A 405 22.39 17.48 9.38
C LEU A 405 21.58 16.25 8.96
N ILE A 406 22.18 15.05 9.01
CA ILE A 406 21.47 13.80 8.71
C ILE A 406 20.28 13.59 9.65
N TRP A 407 20.47 13.77 10.96
CA TRP A 407 19.38 13.66 11.93
C TRP A 407 18.29 14.73 11.73
N MET A 408 18.68 15.97 11.42
CA MET A 408 17.72 17.03 11.13
C MET A 408 16.91 16.72 9.87
N THR A 409 17.54 16.26 8.80
CA THR A 409 16.84 15.83 7.57
C THR A 409 15.90 14.67 7.87
N GLY A 410 16.36 13.65 8.60
CA GLY A 410 15.51 12.51 8.99
C GLY A 410 14.30 12.93 9.82
N PHE A 411 14.46 13.85 10.77
CA PHE A 411 13.37 14.38 11.58
C PHE A 411 12.36 15.15 10.74
N ILE A 412 12.84 16.00 9.82
CA ILE A 412 11.98 16.73 8.89
C ILE A 412 11.18 15.74 8.03
N VAL A 413 11.82 14.72 7.46
CA VAL A 413 11.14 13.69 6.65
C VAL A 413 10.13 12.88 7.47
N ALA A 414 10.46 12.49 8.70
CA ALA A 414 9.55 11.69 9.53
C ALA A 414 8.33 12.47 10.05
N PHE A 415 8.45 13.77 10.31
CA PHE A 415 7.41 14.53 11.00
C PHE A 415 6.64 15.53 10.11
N ILE A 416 7.13 15.87 8.90
CA ILE A 416 6.40 16.71 7.93
C ILE A 416 4.95 16.24 7.71
N PRO A 417 4.66 14.94 7.52
CA PRO A 417 3.30 14.49 7.23
C PRO A 417 2.27 14.77 8.35
N LEU A 418 2.73 15.08 9.57
CA LEU A 418 1.87 15.39 10.71
C LEU A 418 1.41 16.87 10.72
N THR A 419 2.05 17.73 9.94
CA THR A 419 1.81 19.20 9.98
C THR A 419 0.55 19.62 9.23
N ASN A 420 0.28 19.02 8.07
CA ASN A 420 -0.84 19.40 7.21
C ASN A 420 -1.75 18.20 6.91
N LYS A 421 -2.86 18.12 7.65
CA LYS A 421 -3.87 17.07 7.49
C LYS A 421 -4.63 17.15 6.18
N GLU A 422 -4.75 18.33 5.55
CA GLU A 422 -5.44 18.44 4.25
C GLU A 422 -4.60 17.83 3.13
N PHE A 423 -3.29 18.08 3.15
CA PHE A 423 -2.38 17.60 2.12
C PHE A 423 -2.02 16.11 2.30
N PHE A 424 -1.71 15.70 3.53
CA PHE A 424 -1.22 14.34 3.83
C PHE A 424 -2.30 13.38 4.31
N LYS A 425 -3.52 13.87 4.64
CA LYS A 425 -4.59 13.07 5.27
C LYS A 425 -4.03 12.29 6.47
N ASN A 426 -4.38 11.02 6.62
CA ASN A 426 -3.83 10.13 7.65
C ASN A 426 -2.68 9.29 7.09
N TYR A 427 -1.58 9.94 6.69
CA TYR A 427 -0.45 9.32 5.98
C TYR A 427 0.05 8.02 6.63
N TYR A 428 0.27 8.05 7.95
CA TYR A 428 0.75 6.87 8.70
C TYR A 428 -0.35 5.86 9.00
N GLY A 429 -1.58 6.31 9.22
CA GLY A 429 -2.70 5.46 9.64
C GLY A 429 -3.51 4.90 8.48
N THR A 430 -2.86 4.55 7.37
CA THR A 430 -3.50 3.85 6.24
C THR A 430 -3.64 2.35 6.50
N ASN A 431 -2.83 1.78 7.40
CA ASN A 431 -2.85 0.37 7.77
C ASN A 431 -2.63 0.16 9.27
N GLY A 432 -2.88 -1.07 9.73
CA GLY A 432 -2.78 -1.42 11.16
C GLY A 432 -1.37 -1.34 11.77
N VAL A 433 -0.31 -1.37 10.95
CA VAL A 433 1.10 -1.32 11.39
C VAL A 433 1.70 0.09 11.33
N CYS A 434 0.91 1.09 10.93
CA CYS A 434 1.27 2.49 10.90
C CYS A 434 2.44 2.83 9.96
N PHE A 435 2.63 2.08 8.87
CA PHE A 435 3.77 2.24 7.95
C PHE A 435 3.33 2.47 6.50
N PRO A 436 3.66 3.62 5.88
CA PRO A 436 3.10 4.05 4.59
C PRO A 436 3.90 3.53 3.38
N LEU A 437 4.02 2.21 3.24
CA LEU A 437 4.72 1.59 2.09
C LEU A 437 3.88 1.70 0.80
N HIS A 438 2.62 1.30 0.90
CA HIS A 438 1.65 1.27 -0.19
C HIS A 438 0.47 2.18 0.19
N SER A 439 0.36 3.33 -0.48
CA SER A 439 -0.78 4.23 -0.32
C SER A 439 -1.80 3.86 -1.38
N GLU A 440 -2.63 2.84 -1.12
CA GLU A 440 -3.74 2.43 -2.01
C GLU A 440 -4.81 3.51 -2.14
N ASP A 441 -4.92 4.40 -1.15
CA ASP A 441 -5.88 5.50 -1.18
C ASP A 441 -5.40 6.58 -2.15
N THR A 442 -5.82 6.42 -3.42
CA THR A 442 -5.73 7.33 -4.59
C THR A 442 -6.30 8.75 -4.37
N GLU A 443 -6.55 9.13 -3.13
CA GLU A 443 -7.40 10.25 -2.76
C GLU A 443 -6.61 11.48 -2.30
N SER A 444 -5.30 11.39 -2.10
CA SER A 444 -4.43 12.57 -1.96
C SER A 444 -3.16 12.43 -2.79
N THR A 445 -3.13 13.17 -3.90
CA THR A 445 -1.97 13.25 -4.80
C THR A 445 -0.69 13.63 -4.03
N GLY A 446 -0.82 14.43 -2.97
CA GLY A 446 0.29 14.86 -2.12
C GLY A 446 0.99 13.73 -1.35
N ALA A 447 0.24 12.86 -0.68
CA ALA A 447 0.78 11.73 0.07
C ALA A 447 1.50 10.72 -0.85
N GLN A 448 0.94 10.48 -2.03
CA GLN A 448 1.54 9.59 -3.02
C GLN A 448 2.87 10.14 -3.54
N ILE A 449 2.92 11.42 -3.94
CA ILE A 449 4.15 12.08 -4.39
C ILE A 449 5.22 12.02 -3.30
N TYR A 450 4.84 12.30 -2.06
CA TYR A 450 5.75 12.28 -0.92
C TYR A 450 6.36 10.89 -0.67
N SER A 451 5.52 9.85 -0.66
CA SER A 451 5.97 8.47 -0.49
C SER A 451 6.90 8.03 -1.63
N VAL A 452 6.64 8.45 -2.87
CA VAL A 452 7.54 8.19 -4.01
C VAL A 452 8.88 8.92 -3.84
N ALA A 453 8.87 10.18 -3.43
CA ALA A 453 10.08 10.97 -3.24
C ALA A 453 11.02 10.35 -2.18
N ILE A 454 10.48 9.82 -1.08
CA ILE A 454 11.28 9.15 -0.04
C ILE A 454 11.78 7.80 -0.54
N PHE A 455 10.87 6.87 -0.85
CA PHE A 455 11.22 5.48 -1.10
C PHE A 455 11.92 5.26 -2.45
N LEU A 456 11.60 6.04 -3.48
CA LEU A 456 12.23 5.92 -4.80
C LEU A 456 13.22 7.05 -5.09
N GLY A 457 13.04 8.25 -4.54
CA GLY A 457 13.98 9.35 -4.76
C GLY A 457 15.22 9.22 -3.89
N ILE A 458 15.08 9.52 -2.59
CA ILE A 458 16.20 9.57 -1.63
C ILE A 458 16.89 8.21 -1.52
N ASN A 459 16.13 7.14 -1.30
CA ASN A 459 16.72 5.82 -1.05
C ASN A 459 17.38 5.22 -2.30
N LEU A 460 16.84 5.43 -3.50
CA LEU A 460 17.49 4.98 -4.74
C LEU A 460 18.78 5.77 -5.01
N ALA A 461 18.76 7.10 -4.78
CA ALA A 461 19.94 7.93 -4.95
C ALA A 461 21.06 7.52 -3.98
N ALA A 462 20.72 7.30 -2.71
CA ALA A 462 21.62 6.75 -1.70
C ALA A 462 22.22 5.41 -2.15
N PHE A 463 21.37 4.49 -2.63
CA PHE A 463 21.80 3.20 -3.14
C PHE A 463 22.78 3.30 -4.32
N ILE A 464 22.50 4.16 -5.31
CA ILE A 464 23.37 4.39 -6.46
C ILE A 464 24.74 4.93 -6.01
N ILE A 465 24.75 5.91 -5.09
CA ILE A 465 25.99 6.47 -4.54
C ILE A 465 26.82 5.38 -3.85
N ILE A 466 26.17 4.54 -3.06
CA ILE A 466 26.79 3.43 -2.34
C ILE A 466 27.43 2.45 -3.34
N VAL A 467 26.68 1.98 -4.34
CA VAL A 467 27.17 1.02 -5.35
C VAL A 467 28.36 1.59 -6.13
N PHE A 468 28.25 2.85 -6.58
CA PHE A 468 29.32 3.54 -7.29
C PHE A 468 30.59 3.68 -6.42
N SER A 469 30.43 4.05 -5.15
CA SER A 469 31.54 4.25 -4.21
C SER A 469 32.30 2.95 -3.96
N TYR A 470 31.59 1.82 -3.81
CA TYR A 470 32.24 0.51 -3.66
C TYR A 470 32.88 0.02 -4.93
N GLY A 471 32.22 0.16 -6.09
CA GLY A 471 32.82 -0.22 -7.38
C GLY A 471 34.17 0.47 -7.58
N SER A 472 34.21 1.77 -7.30
CA SER A 472 35.43 2.58 -7.37
C SER A 472 36.47 2.20 -6.31
N MET A 473 36.04 1.90 -5.08
CA MET A 473 36.93 1.45 -3.99
C MET A 473 37.61 0.11 -4.34
N PHE A 474 36.85 -0.88 -4.83
CA PHE A 474 37.40 -2.16 -5.25
C PHE A 474 38.34 -2.03 -6.44
N TYR A 475 37.97 -1.20 -7.43
CA TYR A 475 38.84 -0.91 -8.57
C TYR A 475 40.17 -0.31 -8.12
N SER A 476 40.16 0.70 -7.24
CA SER A 476 41.38 1.32 -6.71
C SER A 476 42.24 0.33 -5.93
N ILE A 477 41.63 -0.53 -5.10
CA ILE A 477 42.37 -1.56 -4.34
C ILE A 477 43.02 -2.56 -5.30
N HIS A 478 42.31 -2.99 -6.35
CA HIS A 478 42.84 -3.91 -7.36
C HIS A 478 44.00 -3.28 -8.12
N GLN A 479 43.87 -2.02 -8.54
CA GLN A 479 44.94 -1.28 -9.20
C GLN A 479 46.16 -1.15 -8.27
N SER A 480 45.98 -0.75 -7.02
CA SER A 480 47.07 -0.63 -6.04
C SER A 480 47.73 -1.99 -5.71
N ALA A 481 47.01 -3.10 -5.82
CA ALA A 481 47.56 -4.45 -5.63
C ALA A 481 48.44 -4.90 -6.80
N ILE A 482 48.19 -4.42 -8.02
CA ILE A 482 49.00 -4.71 -9.22
C ILE A 482 50.30 -3.87 -9.21
N THR A 483 50.21 -2.60 -8.79
CA THR A 483 51.35 -1.66 -8.91
C THR A 483 52.38 -1.77 -7.79
N ALA A 484 52.05 -2.34 -6.61
CA ALA A 484 52.95 -2.38 -5.46
C ALA A 484 53.12 -3.80 -4.87
N THR A 485 54.22 -4.46 -5.21
CA THR A 485 54.60 -5.79 -4.69
C THR A 485 55.15 -5.75 -3.25
N GLU A 486 55.66 -4.61 -2.79
CA GLU A 486 56.35 -4.45 -1.49
C GLU A 486 55.40 -4.03 -0.34
N ILE A 487 54.18 -3.57 -0.65
CA ILE A 487 53.16 -3.12 0.32
C ILE A 487 52.06 -4.19 0.52
N ARG A 488 52.39 -5.47 0.27
CA ARG A 488 51.41 -6.58 0.27
C ARG A 488 50.64 -6.76 1.59
N ASN A 489 51.26 -6.43 2.73
CA ASN A 489 50.64 -6.59 4.05
C ASN A 489 49.63 -5.47 4.38
N GLN A 490 49.92 -4.22 4.00
CA GLN A 490 49.00 -3.09 4.20
C GLN A 490 47.78 -3.21 3.27
N VAL A 491 48.02 -3.58 2.00
CA VAL A 491 46.95 -3.84 1.02
C VAL A 491 46.04 -4.98 1.50
N LYS A 492 46.59 -6.06 2.05
CA LYS A 492 45.77 -7.14 2.65
C LYS A 492 44.89 -6.66 3.80
N LYS A 493 45.37 -5.77 4.67
CA LYS A 493 44.58 -5.24 5.80
C LYS A 493 43.44 -4.34 5.31
N GLU A 494 43.72 -3.44 4.38
CA GLU A 494 42.73 -2.57 3.72
C GLU A 494 41.66 -3.39 2.96
N MET A 495 42.08 -4.48 2.29
CA MET A 495 41.19 -5.35 1.51
C MET A 495 40.25 -6.20 2.39
N ILE A 496 40.70 -6.65 3.57
CA ILE A 496 39.84 -7.33 4.55
C ILE A 496 38.78 -6.36 5.10
N LEU A 497 39.16 -5.09 5.32
CA LEU A 497 38.23 -4.05 5.77
C LEU A 497 37.21 -3.73 4.68
N ALA A 498 37.64 -3.51 3.43
CA ALA A 498 36.75 -3.20 2.31
C ALA A 498 35.75 -4.34 2.02
N LYS A 499 36.20 -5.61 2.03
CA LYS A 499 35.31 -6.78 1.86
C LYS A 499 34.22 -6.86 2.94
N ARG A 500 34.53 -6.47 4.17
CA ARG A 500 33.55 -6.46 5.26
C ARG A 500 32.49 -5.38 5.08
N PHE A 501 32.93 -4.17 4.70
CA PHE A 501 32.04 -3.07 4.37
C PHE A 501 31.15 -3.37 3.16
N PHE A 502 31.67 -4.11 2.18
CA PHE A 502 30.88 -4.62 1.07
C PHE A 502 29.74 -5.54 1.53
N PHE A 503 29.98 -6.50 2.42
CA PHE A 503 28.92 -7.38 2.91
C PHE A 503 27.83 -6.63 3.68
N ILE A 504 28.21 -5.60 4.44
CA ILE A 504 27.27 -4.72 5.16
C ILE A 504 26.31 -4.02 4.20
N VAL A 505 26.87 -3.40 3.17
CA VAL A 505 26.09 -2.69 2.17
C VAL A 505 25.30 -3.64 1.28
N PHE A 506 25.85 -4.81 0.99
CA PHE A 506 25.17 -5.84 0.24
C PHE A 506 23.93 -6.34 1.00
N THR A 507 24.01 -6.55 2.31
CA THR A 507 22.85 -6.96 3.11
C THR A 507 21.77 -5.87 3.16
N ASP A 508 22.16 -4.61 3.27
CA ASP A 508 21.22 -3.47 3.22
C ASP A 508 20.56 -3.37 1.83
N ALA A 509 21.36 -3.44 0.76
CA ALA A 509 20.89 -3.43 -0.63
C ALA A 509 19.83 -4.50 -0.92
N LEU A 510 20.06 -5.73 -0.44
CA LEU A 510 19.11 -6.83 -0.60
C LEU A 510 17.76 -6.55 0.08
N CYS A 511 17.75 -5.78 1.17
CA CYS A 511 16.52 -5.40 1.86
C CYS A 511 15.74 -4.30 1.13
N TRP A 512 16.43 -3.43 0.38
CA TRP A 512 15.81 -2.34 -0.38
C TRP A 512 15.27 -2.75 -1.74
N ILE A 513 15.84 -3.78 -2.39
CA ILE A 513 15.36 -4.27 -3.70
C ILE A 513 13.86 -4.59 -3.69
N PRO A 514 13.30 -5.37 -2.73
CA PRO A 514 11.87 -5.63 -2.67
C PRO A 514 11.02 -4.36 -2.52
N ILE A 515 11.50 -3.37 -1.75
CA ILE A 515 10.82 -2.10 -1.53
C ILE A 515 10.72 -1.31 -2.84
N PHE A 516 11.82 -1.21 -3.60
CA PHE A 516 11.82 -0.54 -4.89
C PHE A 516 10.90 -1.24 -5.90
N VAL A 517 10.92 -2.57 -5.95
CA VAL A 517 10.06 -3.36 -6.85
C VAL A 517 8.59 -3.13 -6.52
N LEU A 518 8.20 -3.22 -5.24
CA LEU A 518 6.83 -2.97 -4.82
C LEU A 518 6.39 -1.54 -5.12
N LYS A 519 7.27 -0.56 -4.92
CA LYS A 519 6.95 0.83 -5.23
C LYS A 519 6.78 1.07 -6.73
N PHE A 520 7.61 0.44 -7.55
CA PHE A 520 7.50 0.50 -9.01
C PHE A 520 6.21 -0.18 -9.52
N LEU A 521 5.88 -1.37 -9.01
CA LEU A 521 4.61 -2.06 -9.33
C LEU A 521 3.39 -1.23 -8.92
N SER A 522 3.47 -0.57 -7.76
CA SER A 522 2.43 0.35 -7.29
C SER A 522 2.23 1.54 -8.22
N LEU A 523 3.28 2.06 -8.87
CA LEU A 523 3.17 3.13 -9.87
C LEU A 523 2.54 2.64 -11.17
N LEU A 524 2.71 1.36 -11.51
CA LEU A 524 2.05 0.72 -12.65
C LEU A 524 0.59 0.33 -12.38
N GLN A 525 0.04 0.67 -11.21
CA GLN A 525 -1.32 0.33 -10.78
C GLN A 525 -1.61 -1.18 -10.80
N VAL A 526 -0.59 -1.99 -10.56
CA VAL A 526 -0.74 -3.45 -10.41
C VAL A 526 -1.25 -3.73 -8.99
N GLU A 527 -2.27 -4.57 -8.85
CA GLU A 527 -2.77 -5.01 -7.54
C GLU A 527 -1.69 -5.83 -6.82
N ILE A 528 -1.24 -5.35 -5.66
CA ILE A 528 -0.23 -6.00 -4.84
C ILE A 528 -0.93 -6.70 -3.68
N PRO A 529 -0.79 -8.02 -3.49
CA PRO A 529 -1.31 -8.69 -2.32
C PRO A 529 -0.73 -8.09 -1.05
N GLY A 530 -1.58 -7.58 -0.15
CA GLY A 530 -1.10 -6.96 1.09
C GLY A 530 -0.39 -7.92 2.06
N THR A 531 -0.44 -9.23 1.82
CA THR A 531 0.43 -10.20 2.51
C THR A 531 1.91 -9.94 2.22
N ILE A 532 2.25 -9.52 1.00
CA ILE A 532 3.63 -9.21 0.61
C ILE A 532 4.09 -7.93 1.32
N THR A 533 3.25 -6.89 1.35
CA THR A 533 3.58 -5.63 2.03
C THR A 533 3.77 -5.86 3.53
N SER A 534 2.96 -6.73 4.14
CA SER A 534 3.13 -7.19 5.53
C SER A 534 4.52 -7.78 5.80
N TRP A 535 4.96 -8.73 4.95
CA TRP A 535 6.29 -9.34 5.07
C TRP A 535 7.42 -8.32 4.91
N VAL A 536 7.26 -7.36 4.01
CA VAL A 536 8.29 -6.33 3.82
C VAL A 536 8.43 -5.45 5.07
N VAL A 537 7.33 -4.97 5.64
CA VAL A 537 7.35 -4.06 6.80
C VAL A 537 7.79 -4.77 8.07
N ILE A 538 7.29 -6.00 8.32
CA ILE A 538 7.54 -6.72 9.57
C ILE A 538 8.86 -7.49 9.55
N PHE A 539 9.33 -7.94 8.38
CA PHE A 539 10.50 -8.81 8.28
C PHE A 539 11.66 -8.16 7.52
N ILE A 540 11.47 -7.77 6.26
CA ILE A 540 12.59 -7.34 5.38
C ILE A 540 13.21 -6.03 5.86
N LEU A 541 12.39 -5.06 6.22
CA LEU A 541 12.88 -3.73 6.58
C LEU A 541 13.62 -3.73 7.94
N PRO A 542 13.14 -4.41 9.00
CA PRO A 542 13.83 -4.44 10.29
C PRO A 542 15.03 -5.40 10.38
N ILE A 543 15.17 -6.37 9.47
CA ILE A 543 16.28 -7.36 9.53
C ILE A 543 17.64 -6.69 9.39
N ASN A 544 17.71 -5.60 8.61
CA ASN A 544 18.93 -4.84 8.42
C ASN A 544 19.44 -4.25 9.74
N SER A 545 18.54 -3.59 10.49
CA SER A 545 18.81 -3.04 11.82
C SER A 545 19.21 -4.11 12.85
N ALA A 546 18.73 -5.35 12.69
CA ALA A 546 19.11 -6.48 13.53
C ALA A 546 20.51 -7.04 13.20
N LEU A 547 20.89 -7.04 11.92
CA LEU A 547 22.18 -7.57 11.44
C LEU A 547 23.34 -6.57 11.62
N ASN A 548 23.07 -5.27 11.62
CA ASN A 548 24.05 -4.20 11.76
C ASN A 548 25.03 -4.44 12.94
N PRO A 549 24.58 -4.69 14.19
CA PRO A 549 25.48 -5.00 15.31
C PRO A 549 26.50 -6.10 15.05
N ILE A 550 26.08 -7.18 14.39
CA ILE A 550 26.91 -8.35 14.06
C ILE A 550 27.99 -7.94 13.05
N LEU A 551 27.57 -7.23 12.01
CA LEU A 551 28.44 -6.86 10.91
C LEU A 551 29.43 -5.74 11.29
N TYR A 552 29.04 -4.79 12.15
CA TYR A 552 29.90 -3.67 12.56
C TYR A 552 30.84 -3.94 13.72
N THR A 553 30.45 -4.81 14.66
CA THR A 553 31.16 -4.92 15.95
C THR A 553 31.59 -6.35 16.25
N LEU A 554 30.66 -7.33 16.23
CA LEU A 554 30.93 -8.70 16.68
C LEU A 554 31.95 -9.44 15.78
N THR A 555 32.01 -9.08 14.51
CA THR A 555 32.96 -9.67 13.55
C THR A 555 34.34 -8.99 13.55
N THR A 556 34.58 -7.93 14.34
CA THR A 556 35.90 -7.25 14.41
C THR A 556 36.95 -8.12 15.15
N ARG A 557 38.21 -8.11 14.67
CA ARG A 557 39.36 -8.70 15.39
C ARG A 557 39.56 -8.15 16.81
N PRO A 558 39.59 -6.82 17.04
CA PRO A 558 39.75 -6.27 18.39
C PRO A 558 38.64 -6.69 19.37
N PHE A 559 37.41 -6.90 18.89
CA PHE A 559 36.34 -7.45 19.73
C PHE A 559 36.57 -8.91 20.09
N LYS A 560 36.99 -9.75 19.12
CA LYS A 560 37.35 -11.15 19.38
C LYS A 560 38.48 -11.27 20.41
N GLU A 561 39.50 -10.41 20.28
CA GLU A 561 40.63 -10.35 21.22
C GLU A 561 40.19 -9.91 22.63
N MET A 562 39.31 -8.91 22.73
CA MET A 562 38.73 -8.48 24.01
C MET A 562 37.91 -9.60 24.66
N ILE A 563 37.09 -10.33 23.90
CA ILE A 563 36.36 -11.51 24.41
C ILE A 563 37.35 -12.57 24.90
N HIS A 564 38.39 -12.87 24.13
CA HIS A 564 39.40 -13.85 24.53
C HIS A 564 40.11 -13.45 25.82
N GLN A 565 40.47 -12.17 25.98
CA GLN A 565 41.07 -11.65 27.22
C GLN A 565 40.10 -11.71 28.40
N PHE A 566 38.83 -11.37 28.20
CA PHE A 566 37.80 -11.46 29.23
C PHE A 566 37.57 -12.91 29.67
N TRP A 567 37.47 -13.83 28.70
CA TRP A 567 37.29 -15.26 28.94
C TRP A 567 38.52 -15.88 29.62
N TYR A 568 39.73 -15.45 29.24
CA TYR A 568 40.98 -15.83 29.90
C TYR A 568 41.01 -15.35 31.36
N ASN A 569 40.67 -14.09 31.63
CA ASN A 569 40.62 -13.53 32.98
C ASN A 569 39.53 -14.20 33.84
N TYR A 570 38.36 -14.50 33.27
CA TYR A 570 37.29 -15.24 33.93
C TYR A 570 37.73 -16.68 34.28
N ARG A 571 38.38 -17.38 33.34
CA ARG A 571 38.90 -18.74 33.56
C ARG A 571 40.03 -18.76 34.59
N LYS A 572 40.88 -17.73 34.62
CA LYS A 572 41.92 -17.55 35.64
C LYS A 572 41.31 -17.27 37.03
N ARG A 573 40.27 -16.42 37.13
CA ARG A 573 39.52 -16.21 38.39
C ARG A 573 38.87 -17.49 38.91
N ARG A 574 38.21 -18.24 38.03
CA ARG A 574 37.58 -19.53 38.38
C ARG A 574 38.60 -20.62 38.74
N SER A 575 39.80 -20.57 38.19
CA SER A 575 40.91 -21.46 38.56
C SER A 575 41.55 -21.11 39.91
N ILE A 576 41.49 -19.84 40.33
CA ILE A 576 41.97 -19.38 41.64
C ILE A 576 40.98 -19.79 42.75
N ASP A 577 39.67 -19.71 42.49
CA ASP A 577 38.64 -20.21 43.43
C ASP A 577 38.64 -21.75 43.58
N SER A 578 39.25 -22.49 42.64
CA SER A 578 39.38 -23.96 42.68
C SER A 578 40.61 -24.45 43.47
N LYS A 579 41.56 -23.58 43.83
CA LYS A 579 42.78 -23.95 44.57
C LYS A 579 42.98 -23.00 45.75
N GLY A 580 42.40 -23.33 46.90
CA GLY A 580 42.82 -22.80 48.19
C GLY A 580 41.70 -22.29 49.09
N SER A 581 41.17 -23.19 49.92
CA SER A 581 40.59 -22.82 51.21
C SER A 581 41.71 -22.39 52.16
N GLN A 582 41.94 -21.09 52.33
CA GLN A 582 42.46 -20.52 53.59
C GLN A 582 42.21 -19.00 53.67
N LYS A 583 41.96 -18.55 54.91
CA LYS A 583 41.23 -17.34 55.33
C LYS A 583 42.00 -16.01 55.24
N THR A 584 41.22 -14.93 55.01
CA THR A 584 41.36 -13.49 55.38
C THR A 584 42.53 -12.66 54.83
N TYR A 585 42.24 -11.63 54.03
CA TYR A 585 42.14 -10.19 54.36
C TYR A 585 41.84 -9.44 53.04
N ALA A 586 40.96 -8.43 53.08
CA ALA A 586 40.74 -7.55 51.92
C ALA A 586 42.00 -6.73 51.62
N PRO A 587 42.29 -6.44 50.33
CA PRO A 587 42.69 -5.08 50.00
C PRO A 587 42.04 -4.53 48.71
N SER A 588 41.62 -3.27 48.85
CA SER A 588 41.64 -2.15 47.90
C SER A 588 41.96 -2.40 46.43
N PHE A 589 41.06 -1.88 45.57
CA PHE A 589 41.36 -1.37 44.23
C PHE A 589 42.60 -0.46 44.26
N ILE A 590 43.75 -0.95 43.82
CA ILE A 590 44.92 -0.13 43.48
C ILE A 590 45.36 -0.52 42.08
N TRP A 591 45.37 0.48 41.19
CA TRP A 591 46.02 0.44 39.89
C TRP A 591 47.51 0.22 40.10
N VAL A 592 48.07 -0.83 39.51
CA VAL A 592 49.51 -1.04 39.43
C VAL A 592 49.92 -0.88 37.97
N GLU A 593 50.62 0.22 37.70
CA GLU A 593 51.55 0.34 36.58
C GLU A 593 52.61 -0.76 36.69
N MET A 594 52.94 -1.44 35.59
CA MET A 594 54.16 -2.24 35.49
C MET A 594 54.58 -2.44 34.02
N TRP A 595 55.47 -1.56 33.55
CA TRP A 595 56.69 -1.94 32.81
C TRP A 595 57.78 -2.23 33.87
N PRO A 596 58.91 -2.94 33.60
CA PRO A 596 59.75 -2.88 32.38
C PRO A 596 60.42 -4.20 31.93
N LEU A 597 61.18 -4.15 30.82
CA LEU A 597 62.53 -4.76 30.74
C LEU A 597 63.35 -4.03 29.65
N GLN A 598 64.62 -3.89 29.97
CA GLN A 598 65.60 -2.93 29.47
C GLN A 598 66.75 -3.69 28.80
N GLU A 599 67.18 -3.27 27.61
CA GLU A 599 68.55 -3.46 27.12
C GLU A 599 69.03 -2.13 26.49
N MET A 600 70.23 -1.67 26.89
CA MET A 600 70.95 -0.46 26.42
C MET A 600 72.32 -0.89 25.81
N PRO A 601 73.14 -0.01 25.19
CA PRO A 601 73.25 0.26 23.75
C PRO A 601 74.67 -0.09 23.19
N PRO A 602 75.07 0.39 21.99
CA PRO A 602 76.16 1.37 22.00
C PRO A 602 76.00 2.57 21.05
N GLU A 603 76.94 3.51 21.24
CA GLU A 603 76.99 4.95 21.02
C GLU A 603 76.96 5.54 19.58
N LEU A 604 76.54 6.82 19.58
CA LEU A 604 76.92 7.99 18.76
C LEU A 604 76.85 7.92 17.22
N ILE A 605 75.95 8.74 16.64
CA ILE A 605 76.27 9.98 15.88
C ILE A 605 74.94 10.76 15.68
N LYS A 606 74.93 12.05 16.03
CA LYS A 606 74.00 13.11 15.53
C LYS A 606 74.84 14.06 14.65
N PRO A 607 74.28 14.94 13.79
CA PRO A 607 72.87 15.34 13.64
C PRO A 607 72.37 15.43 12.17
N ALA A 608 71.04 15.42 11.97
CA ALA A 608 70.43 16.19 10.89
C ALA A 608 68.98 16.57 11.27
N LEU A 609 68.75 17.88 11.29
CA LEU A 609 67.47 18.55 11.45
C LEU A 609 66.58 18.18 10.24
N PHE A 610 65.46 17.48 10.44
CA PHE A 610 64.42 17.36 9.43
C PHE A 610 63.27 18.30 9.79
N THR A 611 63.15 19.36 9.01
CA THR A 611 62.02 20.29 8.95
C THR A 611 60.84 19.62 8.23
N ASP A 612 59.62 19.92 8.70
CA ASP A 612 58.36 19.44 8.13
C ASP A 612 58.15 19.92 6.67
N PRO A 613 57.64 19.09 5.73
CA PRO A 613 57.43 19.49 4.33
C PRO A 613 56.16 20.34 4.09
N CYS A 614 55.54 20.90 5.14
CA CYS A 614 54.26 21.59 5.02
C CYS A 614 54.32 23.13 5.15
N GLU A 615 55.51 23.72 5.36
CA GLU A 615 55.68 25.18 5.43
C GLU A 615 56.31 25.83 4.18
N LEU A 616 56.63 25.06 3.14
CA LEU A 616 57.25 25.60 1.93
C LEU A 616 56.29 25.65 0.73
N SER A 617 55.17 26.36 0.85
CA SER A 617 54.36 26.70 -0.33
C SER A 617 53.50 27.97 -0.20
N LEU A 618 53.84 28.91 0.69
CA LEU A 618 53.07 30.15 0.87
C LEU A 618 53.89 31.46 0.88
N ILE A 619 55.18 31.42 0.53
CA ILE A 619 55.99 32.65 0.37
C ILE A 619 56.81 32.56 -0.92
N SER A 620 56.15 32.65 -2.07
CA SER A 620 56.80 32.99 -3.33
C SER A 620 55.81 33.50 -4.37
N GLN A 621 55.07 34.58 -4.06
CA GLN A 621 54.31 35.34 -5.06
C GLN A 621 53.94 36.72 -4.50
N SER A 622 54.94 37.59 -4.34
CA SER A 622 54.75 39.03 -4.23
C SER A 622 56.11 39.68 -4.46
N THR A 623 56.18 40.58 -5.44
CA THR A 623 57.32 41.42 -5.91
C THR A 623 58.04 40.94 -7.16
N ARG A 624 57.52 41.37 -8.32
CA ARG A 624 58.28 41.83 -9.50
C ARG A 624 57.31 42.45 -10.52
N LEU A 625 57.05 43.74 -10.36
CA LEU A 625 56.53 44.63 -11.40
C LEU A 625 57.01 46.04 -11.03
N ASN A 626 58.10 46.45 -11.66
CA ASN A 626 58.42 47.81 -12.11
C ASN A 626 59.89 47.90 -12.52
N SER A 627 60.13 48.22 -13.80
CA SER A 627 61.08 49.25 -14.29
C SER A 627 61.86 48.84 -15.56
N TYR A 628 61.73 49.68 -16.60
CA TYR A 628 62.53 49.81 -17.84
C TYR A 628 62.43 48.64 -18.84
N SER A 629 62.05 48.80 -20.11
CA SER A 629 62.24 49.89 -21.09
C SER A 629 61.13 49.82 -22.14
#